data_AF-X0BEP5-F1
#
_entry.id   AF-X0BEP5-F1
#
_cell.length_a   1.000
_cell.length_b   1.000
_cell.length_c   1.000
_cell.angle_alpha   90.00
_cell.angle_beta   90.00
_cell.angle_gamma   90.00
#
_symmetry.space_group_name_H-M   'P 1'
#
loop_
_entity.id
_entity.type
_entity.pdbx_description
1 polymer ?
#
loop_
_entity_poly.entity_id
_entity_poly.type
_entity_poly.pdbx_seq_one_letter_code
_entity_poly.pdbx_strand_id
1 'polypeptide(L)'
;MGVLRWFEIRHKVVQNAAIALYFLVLTGFLLQLQLQLQLQSRLSLSIPQDATETTAPTRRPAQKPLIKPDNVIVSGFIFYGRKSRVSSMRCYLERNLVDNGGWLDEVLWIVNTQNEQDLHYLDEIIACNPKRHKKVIPEEHLSTYTYYKAWRHLERGKYYVKIDDDILWFDDNAIPSLVTRKIEHPEDFVVAGNIINNPPLGFIHFRMGALHPYFPEPKQPSYITNGTDNWKPSRHGFWDGPKNFTWDVEKPPPVWPHHGWLRVQDDAMIYQTPVAKLKYEVWGTSYQKWSIAAQMHYSLLENIENDALDLYKFETWTLYGDRIRINFICIYANDILDADPEHWPKNRGDEDMIVLDLPEKLRRRKCPSRSFSICTPKRS
;
A
#
# COMPACT_ATOMS: atom_id res chain seq x y z
N MET A 1 -30.63 -78.05 -19.06
CA MET A 1 -30.15 -77.62 -17.72
C MET A 1 -28.69 -77.13 -17.66
N GLY A 2 -27.95 -77.00 -18.78
CA GLY A 2 -26.55 -76.53 -18.76
C GLY A 2 -26.33 -75.00 -18.87
N VAL A 3 -27.25 -74.28 -19.52
CA VAL A 3 -27.05 -72.85 -19.85
C VAL A 3 -27.36 -71.91 -18.67
N LEU A 4 -28.35 -72.25 -17.83
CA LEU A 4 -28.69 -71.48 -16.62
C LEU A 4 -27.58 -71.52 -15.57
N ARG A 5 -26.89 -72.66 -15.42
CA ARG A 5 -25.79 -72.82 -14.44
C ARG A 5 -24.55 -72.01 -14.81
N TRP A 6 -24.32 -71.76 -16.11
CA TRP A 6 -23.17 -71.00 -16.60
C TRP A 6 -23.35 -69.48 -16.45
N PHE A 7 -24.59 -68.98 -16.61
CA PHE A 7 -24.94 -67.58 -16.38
C PHE A 7 -24.85 -67.19 -14.90
N GLU A 8 -25.30 -68.07 -14.00
CA GLU A 8 -25.26 -67.83 -12.54
C GLU A 8 -23.84 -67.77 -11.97
N ILE A 9 -22.91 -68.58 -12.52
CA ILE A 9 -21.51 -68.59 -12.11
C ILE A 9 -20.79 -67.30 -12.56
N ARG A 10 -21.04 -66.82 -13.78
CA ARG A 10 -20.43 -65.57 -14.27
C ARG A 10 -20.93 -64.33 -13.51
N HIS A 11 -22.21 -64.30 -13.14
CA HIS A 11 -22.78 -63.17 -12.40
C HIS A 11 -22.23 -63.07 -10.96
N LYS A 12 -22.04 -64.21 -10.28
CA LYS A 12 -21.40 -64.25 -8.95
C LYS A 12 -19.94 -63.83 -8.98
N VAL A 13 -19.18 -64.21 -10.01
CA VAL A 13 -17.77 -63.81 -10.15
C VAL A 13 -17.65 -62.30 -10.38
N VAL A 14 -18.51 -61.71 -11.20
CA VAL A 14 -18.51 -60.25 -11.45
C VAL A 14 -18.98 -59.47 -10.22
N GLN A 15 -20.00 -59.96 -9.50
CA GLN A 15 -20.42 -59.34 -8.23
C GLN A 15 -19.33 -59.41 -7.16
N ASN A 16 -18.65 -60.55 -7.02
CA ASN A 16 -17.54 -60.69 -6.07
C ASN A 16 -16.35 -59.80 -6.44
N ALA A 17 -16.06 -59.62 -7.73
CA ALA A 17 -15.01 -58.71 -8.19
C ALA A 17 -15.37 -57.23 -7.93
N ALA A 18 -16.63 -56.83 -8.14
CA ALA A 18 -17.10 -55.48 -7.85
C ALA A 18 -17.07 -55.17 -6.34
N ILE A 19 -17.47 -56.15 -5.51
CA ILE A 19 -17.40 -56.03 -4.05
C ILE A 19 -15.94 -55.92 -3.59
N ALA A 20 -15.04 -56.75 -4.13
CA ALA A 20 -13.62 -56.68 -3.80
C ALA A 20 -12.99 -55.33 -4.20
N LEU A 21 -13.36 -54.79 -5.37
CA LEU A 21 -12.89 -53.48 -5.83
C LEU A 21 -13.42 -52.36 -4.94
N TYR A 22 -14.69 -52.42 -4.53
CA TYR A 22 -15.28 -51.47 -3.59
C TYR A 22 -14.56 -51.48 -2.24
N PHE A 23 -14.26 -52.67 -1.69
CA PHE A 23 -13.49 -52.79 -0.46
C PHE A 23 -12.06 -52.26 -0.60
N LEU A 24 -11.38 -52.48 -1.74
CA LEU A 24 -10.06 -51.91 -2.02
C LEU A 24 -10.06 -50.38 -2.09
N VAL A 25 -11.07 -49.78 -2.72
CA VAL A 25 -11.22 -48.31 -2.77
C VAL A 25 -11.54 -47.75 -1.39
N LEU A 26 -12.44 -48.40 -0.64
CA LEU A 26 -12.82 -47.96 0.70
C LEU A 26 -11.65 -48.04 1.68
N THR A 27 -10.89 -49.14 1.64
CA THR A 27 -9.68 -49.32 2.47
C THR A 27 -8.59 -48.33 2.10
N GLY A 28 -8.39 -48.04 0.81
CA GLY A 28 -7.48 -46.99 0.37
C GLY A 28 -7.87 -45.60 0.90
N PHE A 29 -9.16 -45.27 0.85
CA PHE A 29 -9.68 -43.99 1.36
C PHE A 29 -9.54 -43.88 2.89
N LEU A 30 -9.81 -44.97 3.62
CA LEU A 30 -9.63 -45.04 5.08
C LEU A 30 -8.15 -44.92 5.47
N LEU A 31 -7.24 -45.53 4.71
CA LEU A 31 -5.80 -45.39 4.94
C LEU A 31 -5.34 -43.95 4.71
N GLN A 32 -5.85 -43.29 3.67
CA GLN A 32 -5.51 -41.90 3.35
C GLN A 32 -6.06 -40.93 4.41
N LEU A 33 -7.26 -41.18 4.92
CA LEU A 33 -7.85 -40.41 6.03
C LEU A 33 -7.07 -40.63 7.33
N GLN A 34 -6.67 -41.86 7.66
CA GLN A 34 -5.80 -42.13 8.80
C GLN A 34 -4.43 -41.45 8.66
N LEU A 35 -3.85 -41.42 7.46
CA LEU A 35 -2.58 -40.74 7.21
C LEU A 35 -2.71 -39.21 7.38
N GLN A 36 -3.82 -38.62 6.92
CA GLN A 36 -4.11 -37.20 7.13
C GLN A 36 -4.34 -36.86 8.59
N LEU A 37 -5.09 -37.68 9.32
CA LEU A 37 -5.30 -37.50 10.76
C LEU A 37 -3.99 -37.68 11.56
N GLN A 38 -3.14 -38.62 11.17
CA GLN A 38 -1.81 -38.78 11.75
C GLN A 38 -0.89 -37.58 11.43
N LEU A 39 -0.92 -37.05 10.21
CA LEU A 39 -0.17 -35.82 9.88
C LEU A 39 -0.68 -34.62 10.68
N GLN A 40 -2.00 -34.44 10.81
CA GLN A 40 -2.59 -33.38 11.63
C GLN A 40 -2.23 -33.54 13.11
N SER A 41 -2.21 -34.77 13.64
CA SER A 41 -1.78 -35.05 15.02
C SER A 41 -0.29 -34.77 15.24
N ARG A 42 0.57 -35.01 14.25
CA ARG A 42 2.02 -34.71 14.32
C ARG A 42 2.32 -33.22 14.14
N LEU A 43 1.51 -32.49 13.37
CA LEU A 43 1.60 -31.03 13.23
C LEU A 43 1.00 -30.26 14.43
N SER A 44 0.14 -30.90 15.24
CA SER A 44 -0.46 -30.31 16.43
C SER A 44 0.29 -30.59 17.74
N LEU A 45 1.30 -31.48 17.72
CA LEU A 45 2.08 -31.90 18.90
C LEU A 45 3.44 -31.19 19.06
N SER A 46 3.61 -30.00 18.48
CA SER A 46 4.80 -29.16 18.70
C SER A 46 4.48 -27.71 19.04
N ILE A 47 3.43 -27.49 19.83
CA ILE A 47 3.21 -26.21 20.53
C ILE A 47 3.53 -26.46 22.02
N PRO A 48 4.65 -25.98 22.56
CA PRO A 48 4.87 -25.97 24.00
C PRO A 48 3.77 -25.16 24.69
N GLN A 49 3.08 -25.79 25.64
CA GLN A 49 1.94 -25.24 26.37
C GLN A 49 2.31 -24.31 27.53
N ASP A 50 3.48 -23.66 27.47
CA ASP A 50 3.94 -22.76 28.53
C ASP A 50 4.41 -21.43 27.94
N ALA A 51 3.45 -20.53 27.72
CA ALA A 51 3.68 -19.11 27.47
C ALA A 51 2.41 -18.32 27.84
N THR A 52 2.02 -18.38 29.11
CA THR A 52 1.21 -17.30 29.71
C THR A 52 2.17 -16.27 30.32
N GLU A 53 2.97 -15.67 29.45
CA GLU A 53 3.54 -14.35 29.71
C GLU A 53 3.14 -13.49 28.52
N THR A 54 2.33 -12.47 28.79
CA THR A 54 2.05 -11.38 27.87
C THR A 54 3.36 -10.62 27.67
N THR A 55 4.23 -11.13 26.81
CA THR A 55 5.36 -10.36 26.29
C THR A 55 4.74 -9.25 25.47
N ALA A 56 4.74 -8.05 26.04
CA ALA A 56 4.56 -6.81 25.28
C ALA A 56 5.41 -6.92 24.00
N PRO A 57 4.89 -6.49 22.82
CA PRO A 57 5.63 -6.58 21.59
C PRO A 57 7.00 -5.94 21.80
N THR A 58 8.05 -6.76 21.69
CA THR A 58 9.42 -6.33 21.89
C THR A 58 9.67 -5.16 20.93
N ARG A 59 9.78 -3.95 21.49
CA ARG A 59 9.99 -2.72 20.73
C ARG A 59 11.16 -2.96 19.78
N ARG A 60 10.90 -2.96 18.47
CA ARG A 60 11.96 -3.14 17.47
C ARG A 60 13.03 -2.06 17.73
N PRO A 61 14.33 -2.39 17.63
CA PRO A 61 15.37 -1.38 17.79
C PRO A 61 15.13 -0.24 16.80
N ALA A 62 15.24 1.00 17.28
CA ALA A 62 15.15 2.17 16.42
C ALA A 62 16.13 2.01 15.25
N GLN A 63 15.63 2.12 14.02
CA GLN A 63 16.48 2.16 12.84
C GLN A 63 17.50 3.29 13.01
N LYS A 64 18.77 3.03 12.68
CA LYS A 64 19.78 4.09 12.65
C LYS A 64 19.28 5.19 11.70
N PRO A 65 19.40 6.47 12.08
CA PRO A 65 19.02 7.57 11.20
C PRO A 65 19.78 7.47 9.87
N LEU A 66 19.06 7.58 8.75
CA LEU A 66 19.67 7.64 7.43
C LEU A 66 20.31 9.01 7.23
N ILE A 67 21.62 9.03 6.95
CA ILE A 67 22.38 10.25 6.70
C ILE A 67 22.42 10.49 5.20
N LYS A 68 22.10 11.72 4.78
CA LYS A 68 22.16 12.12 3.37
C LYS A 68 23.61 12.07 2.88
N PRO A 69 23.91 11.43 1.74
CA PRO A 69 25.26 11.47 1.17
C PRO A 69 25.66 12.87 0.68
N ASP A 70 26.90 13.29 0.94
CA ASP A 70 27.40 14.66 0.72
C ASP A 70 27.34 15.15 -0.75
N ASN A 71 27.33 14.23 -1.72
CA ASN A 71 27.35 14.55 -3.15
C ASN A 71 26.04 14.16 -3.87
N VAL A 72 24.95 14.01 -3.13
CA VAL A 72 23.64 13.66 -3.69
C VAL A 72 22.71 14.86 -3.58
N ILE A 73 22.21 15.32 -4.72
CA ILE A 73 21.16 16.33 -4.78
C ILE A 73 19.81 15.63 -4.89
N VAL A 74 18.90 15.96 -3.97
CA VAL A 74 17.53 15.43 -3.93
C VAL A 74 16.55 16.59 -4.06
N SER A 75 15.74 16.57 -5.11
CA SER A 75 14.73 17.60 -5.37
C SER A 75 13.33 17.02 -5.21
N GLY A 76 12.47 17.71 -4.49
CA GLY A 76 11.04 17.42 -4.49
C GLY A 76 10.43 17.84 -5.83
N PHE A 77 9.62 16.98 -6.42
CA PHE A 77 8.93 17.21 -7.69
C PHE A 77 7.42 17.12 -7.49
N ILE A 78 6.81 18.21 -7.05
CA ILE A 78 5.45 18.18 -6.52
C ILE A 78 4.46 18.62 -7.60
N PHE A 79 3.49 17.76 -7.91
CA PHE A 79 2.41 18.07 -8.85
C PHE A 79 1.31 18.79 -8.07
N TYR A 80 1.26 20.12 -8.23
CA TYR A 80 0.43 21.02 -7.44
C TYR A 80 -0.93 21.28 -8.12
N GLY A 81 -2.02 20.81 -7.51
CA GLY A 81 -3.37 21.09 -7.97
C GLY A 81 -4.23 21.85 -6.96
N ARG A 82 -4.16 21.49 -5.67
CA ARG A 82 -5.15 21.90 -4.66
C ARG A 82 -4.54 22.36 -3.34
N LYS A 83 -4.87 23.58 -2.90
CA LYS A 83 -4.50 24.15 -1.59
C LYS A 83 -4.94 23.28 -0.43
N SER A 84 -6.17 22.76 -0.47
CA SER A 84 -6.76 22.01 0.64
C SER A 84 -5.97 20.75 1.00
N ARG A 85 -5.25 20.17 0.04
CA ARG A 85 -4.43 18.97 0.26
C ARG A 85 -2.98 19.34 0.57
N VAL A 86 -2.40 20.25 -0.21
CA VAL A 86 -1.00 20.68 -0.04
C VAL A 86 -0.78 21.38 1.30
N SER A 87 -1.78 22.08 1.84
CA SER A 87 -1.71 22.64 3.19
C SER A 87 -1.48 21.59 4.28
N SER A 88 -2.00 20.36 4.11
CA SER A 88 -1.72 19.24 5.01
C SER A 88 -0.31 18.68 4.79
N MET A 89 0.08 18.48 3.53
CA MET A 89 1.39 17.94 3.14
C MET A 89 2.57 18.84 3.52
N ARG A 90 2.38 20.17 3.51
CA ARG A 90 3.45 21.16 3.61
C ARG A 90 4.36 20.92 4.81
N CYS A 91 3.82 20.68 5.99
CA CYS A 91 4.64 20.50 7.19
C CYS A 91 5.65 19.33 7.06
N TYR A 92 5.28 18.24 6.40
CA TYR A 92 6.16 17.09 6.17
C TYR A 92 7.25 17.40 5.12
N LEU A 93 6.92 18.19 4.10
CA LEU A 93 7.89 18.68 3.12
C LEU A 93 8.91 19.61 3.77
N GLU A 94 8.46 20.58 4.56
CA GLU A 94 9.32 21.54 5.24
C GLU A 94 10.30 20.84 6.18
N ARG A 95 9.81 19.88 6.98
CA ARG A 95 10.66 19.03 7.85
C ARG A 95 11.70 18.23 7.07
N ASN A 96 11.43 17.93 5.80
CA ASN A 96 12.33 17.20 4.93
C ASN A 96 13.27 18.10 4.11
N LEU A 97 13.22 19.44 4.26
CA LEU A 97 14.24 20.32 3.67
C LEU A 97 15.58 20.14 4.38
N VAL A 98 16.68 20.24 3.62
CA VAL A 98 18.04 20.17 4.19
C VAL A 98 18.30 21.23 5.27
N ASP A 99 17.68 22.41 5.16
CA ASP A 99 17.78 23.47 6.16
C ASP A 99 17.18 23.05 7.52
N ASN A 100 16.29 22.05 7.52
CA ASN A 100 15.60 21.52 8.69
C ASN A 100 16.08 20.11 9.07
N GLY A 101 17.24 19.66 8.54
CA GLY A 101 17.82 18.34 8.82
C GLY A 101 17.27 17.21 7.96
N GLY A 102 16.45 17.51 6.96
CA GLY A 102 15.94 16.56 5.98
C GLY A 102 16.86 16.36 4.77
N TRP A 103 16.32 15.77 3.70
CA TRP A 103 17.10 15.40 2.51
C TRP A 103 16.87 16.28 1.27
N LEU A 104 15.76 17.02 1.20
CA LEU A 104 15.36 17.83 0.05
C LEU A 104 16.18 19.12 -0.05
N ASP A 105 16.98 19.26 -1.11
CA ASP A 105 17.72 20.49 -1.41
C ASP A 105 16.81 21.59 -1.94
N GLU A 106 15.73 21.22 -2.61
CA GLU A 106 14.77 22.11 -3.22
C GLU A 106 13.45 21.39 -3.47
N VAL A 107 12.41 22.16 -3.76
CA VAL A 107 11.08 21.68 -4.15
C VAL A 107 10.63 22.44 -5.38
N LEU A 108 10.45 21.72 -6.47
CA LEU A 108 9.85 22.22 -7.71
C LEU A 108 8.35 21.94 -7.66
N TRP A 109 7.56 23.00 -7.73
CA TRP A 109 6.11 22.94 -7.77
C TRP A 109 5.63 23.02 -9.21
N ILE A 110 5.22 21.87 -9.77
CA ILE A 110 4.62 21.77 -11.09
C ILE A 110 3.17 22.23 -10.99
N VAL A 111 2.90 23.43 -11.51
CA VAL A 111 1.57 24.04 -11.43
C VAL A 111 0.61 23.32 -12.36
N ASN A 112 -0.44 22.72 -11.79
CA ASN A 112 -1.51 22.06 -12.54
C ASN A 112 -2.91 22.49 -12.07
N THR A 113 -3.11 23.80 -11.91
CA THR A 113 -4.39 24.41 -11.54
C THR A 113 -4.50 25.81 -12.14
N GLN A 114 -5.73 26.23 -12.39
CA GLN A 114 -6.07 27.60 -12.80
C GLN A 114 -6.85 28.35 -11.69
N ASN A 115 -7.10 27.69 -10.56
CA ASN A 115 -7.81 28.30 -9.45
C ASN A 115 -6.93 29.37 -8.78
N GLU A 116 -7.41 30.61 -8.74
CA GLU A 116 -6.65 31.75 -8.21
C GLU A 116 -6.29 31.60 -6.73
N GLN A 117 -7.15 30.99 -5.90
CA GLN A 117 -6.87 30.78 -4.48
C GLN A 117 -5.78 29.73 -4.27
N ASP A 118 -5.76 28.68 -5.10
CA ASP A 118 -4.70 27.69 -5.11
C ASP A 118 -3.38 28.31 -5.58
N LEU A 119 -3.41 29.14 -6.63
CA LEU A 119 -2.21 29.81 -7.14
C LEU A 119 -1.64 30.81 -6.12
N HIS A 120 -2.49 31.60 -5.46
CA HIS A 120 -2.07 32.53 -4.41
C HIS A 120 -1.40 31.79 -3.25
N TYR A 121 -1.95 30.66 -2.82
CA TYR A 121 -1.35 29.85 -1.77
C TYR A 121 0.02 29.29 -2.17
N LEU A 122 0.19 28.90 -3.44
CA LEU A 122 1.50 28.50 -3.93
C LEU A 122 2.50 29.66 -3.91
N ASP A 123 2.07 30.85 -4.30
CA ASP A 123 2.92 32.05 -4.24
C ASP A 123 3.33 32.39 -2.79
N GLU A 124 2.45 32.20 -1.81
CA GLU A 124 2.79 32.29 -0.38
C GLU A 124 3.88 31.28 0.02
N ILE A 125 3.78 30.01 -0.42
CA ILE A 125 4.79 28.98 -0.14
C ILE A 125 6.15 29.39 -0.70
N ILE A 126 6.18 29.85 -1.96
CA ILE A 126 7.41 30.26 -2.63
C ILE A 126 8.03 31.46 -1.92
N ALA A 127 7.22 32.45 -1.54
CA ALA A 127 7.67 33.64 -0.83
C ALA A 127 8.26 33.33 0.56
N CYS A 128 7.80 32.28 1.23
CA CYS A 128 8.33 31.87 2.54
C CYS A 128 9.79 31.42 2.47
N ASN A 129 10.20 30.74 1.39
CA ASN A 129 11.60 30.34 1.19
C ASN A 129 11.93 30.23 -0.32
N PRO A 130 12.20 31.36 -1.00
CA PRO A 130 12.42 31.38 -2.45
C PRO A 130 13.72 30.71 -2.88
N LYS A 131 14.62 30.39 -1.94
CA LYS A 131 15.84 29.62 -2.23
C LYS A 131 15.55 28.13 -2.39
N ARG A 132 14.55 27.61 -1.66
CA ARG A 132 14.21 26.18 -1.64
C ARG A 132 12.99 25.86 -2.49
N HIS A 133 12.02 26.77 -2.63
CA HIS A 133 10.82 26.54 -3.42
C HIS A 133 10.89 27.23 -4.77
N LYS A 134 10.64 26.47 -5.84
CA LYS A 134 10.64 26.95 -7.22
C LYS A 134 9.30 26.66 -7.89
N LYS A 135 8.72 27.66 -8.54
CA LYS A 135 7.52 27.51 -9.37
C LYS A 135 7.91 27.03 -10.76
N VAL A 136 7.24 26.01 -11.26
CA VAL A 136 7.35 25.58 -12.66
C VAL A 136 5.97 25.61 -13.27
N ILE A 137 5.77 26.48 -14.26
CA ILE A 137 4.51 26.64 -14.98
C ILE A 137 4.67 25.90 -16.31
N PRO A 138 3.98 24.77 -16.51
CA PRO A 138 3.97 24.09 -17.80
C PRO A 138 3.34 24.97 -18.88
N GLU A 139 3.79 24.82 -20.13
CA GLU A 139 3.28 25.57 -21.29
C GLU A 139 1.78 25.33 -21.53
N GLU A 140 1.29 24.15 -21.16
CA GLU A 140 -0.10 23.72 -21.32
C GLU A 140 -0.58 22.98 -20.08
N HIS A 141 -1.90 22.87 -19.92
CA HIS A 141 -2.50 22.09 -18.85
C HIS A 141 -2.03 20.62 -18.90
N LEU A 142 -1.60 20.10 -17.74
CA LEU A 142 -1.12 18.74 -17.64
C LEU A 142 -2.29 17.78 -17.39
N SER A 143 -2.38 16.78 -18.23
CA SER A 143 -3.36 15.70 -18.21
C SER A 143 -2.64 14.37 -18.48
N THR A 144 -3.36 13.25 -18.41
CA THR A 144 -2.82 11.89 -18.51
C THR A 144 -1.75 11.73 -19.60
N TYR A 145 -1.97 12.29 -20.80
CA TYR A 145 -1.05 12.13 -21.94
C TYR A 145 -0.09 13.32 -22.16
N THR A 146 -0.16 14.35 -21.32
CA THR A 146 0.72 15.53 -21.39
C THR A 146 1.66 15.66 -20.19
N TYR A 147 1.56 14.76 -19.20
CA TYR A 147 2.46 14.76 -18.04
C TYR A 147 3.95 14.62 -18.41
N TYR A 148 4.30 13.98 -19.54
CA TYR A 148 5.67 13.94 -20.08
C TYR A 148 6.33 15.34 -20.11
N LYS A 149 5.53 16.41 -20.33
CA LYS A 149 6.02 17.79 -20.38
C LYS A 149 6.65 18.25 -19.07
N ALA A 150 6.12 17.80 -17.93
CA ALA A 150 6.70 18.09 -16.62
C ALA A 150 8.11 17.50 -16.49
N TRP A 151 8.29 16.27 -16.94
CA TRP A 151 9.54 15.52 -16.85
C TRP A 151 10.67 16.11 -17.72
N ARG A 152 10.37 17.05 -18.63
CA ARG A 152 11.38 17.82 -19.38
C ARG A 152 12.11 18.85 -18.53
N HIS A 153 11.53 19.25 -17.39
CA HIS A 153 12.11 20.24 -16.48
C HIS A 153 13.09 19.64 -15.48
N LEU A 154 13.39 18.34 -15.56
CA LEU A 154 14.39 17.73 -14.71
C LEU A 154 15.80 18.23 -15.08
N GLU A 155 16.64 18.38 -14.07
CA GLU A 155 18.06 18.68 -14.23
C GLU A 155 18.88 17.40 -14.03
N ARG A 156 19.85 17.17 -14.93
CA ARG A 156 20.72 15.99 -14.89
C ARG A 156 21.52 15.93 -13.58
N GLY A 157 21.82 14.71 -13.13
CA GLY A 157 22.61 14.46 -11.93
C GLY A 157 21.84 14.55 -10.61
N LYS A 158 20.53 14.78 -10.64
CA LYS A 158 19.68 14.86 -9.44
C LYS A 158 18.80 13.62 -9.26
N TYR A 159 18.47 13.33 -8.01
CA TYR A 159 17.37 12.43 -7.66
C TYR A 159 16.12 13.26 -7.45
N TYR A 160 15.01 12.84 -8.05
CA TYR A 160 13.74 13.51 -7.88
C TYR A 160 12.77 12.61 -7.11
N VAL A 161 12.19 13.16 -6.04
CA VAL A 161 11.07 12.54 -5.34
C VAL A 161 9.79 13.20 -5.83
N LYS A 162 9.07 12.49 -6.71
CA LYS A 162 7.80 12.95 -7.24
C LYS A 162 6.69 12.68 -6.24
N ILE A 163 5.91 13.72 -5.93
CA ILE A 163 4.83 13.69 -4.94
C ILE A 163 3.58 14.35 -5.53
N ASP A 164 2.47 13.64 -5.58
CA ASP A 164 1.18 14.24 -5.95
C ASP A 164 0.58 15.03 -4.80
N ASP A 165 -0.22 16.03 -5.13
CA ASP A 165 -0.95 16.84 -4.14
C ASP A 165 -1.98 16.04 -3.34
N ASP A 166 -2.19 14.75 -3.60
CA ASP A 166 -3.08 13.88 -2.83
C ASP A 166 -2.40 13.01 -1.78
N ILE A 167 -1.08 13.20 -1.59
CA ILE A 167 -0.34 12.69 -0.44
C ILE A 167 -0.45 13.70 0.70
N LEU A 168 -1.18 13.34 1.76
CA LEU A 168 -1.47 14.26 2.88
C LEU A 168 -0.51 14.13 4.05
N TRP A 169 0.15 12.97 4.17
CA TRP A 169 1.07 12.62 5.24
C TRP A 169 2.13 11.65 4.70
N PHE A 170 3.36 11.77 5.18
CA PHE A 170 4.39 10.75 4.99
C PHE A 170 5.32 10.72 6.21
N ASP A 171 5.85 9.54 6.51
CA ASP A 171 6.86 9.33 7.57
C ASP A 171 8.14 10.11 7.24
N ASP A 172 8.81 10.67 8.25
CA ASP A 172 10.03 11.47 8.05
C ASP A 172 11.14 10.70 7.34
N ASN A 173 11.17 9.38 7.48
CA ASN A 173 12.17 8.54 6.84
C ASN A 173 11.74 8.05 5.45
N ALA A 174 10.55 8.42 4.95
CA ALA A 174 10.06 7.99 3.64
C ALA A 174 11.01 8.47 2.52
N ILE A 175 11.30 9.77 2.45
CA ILE A 175 12.21 10.35 1.45
C ILE A 175 13.62 9.74 1.54
N PRO A 176 14.29 9.74 2.72
CA PRO A 176 15.57 9.07 2.89
C PRO A 176 15.59 7.62 2.42
N SER A 177 14.56 6.83 2.74
CA SER A 177 14.49 5.41 2.40
C SER A 177 14.34 5.16 0.90
N LEU A 178 13.48 5.96 0.24
CA LEU A 178 13.28 5.87 -1.21
C LEU A 178 14.56 6.23 -1.98
N VAL A 179 15.19 7.34 -1.60
CA VAL A 179 16.40 7.83 -2.26
C VAL A 179 17.56 6.86 -2.02
N THR A 180 17.74 6.39 -0.79
CA THR A 180 18.77 5.39 -0.46
C THR A 180 18.61 4.14 -1.32
N ARG A 181 17.38 3.61 -1.48
CA ARG A 181 17.13 2.47 -2.35
C ARG A 181 17.59 2.74 -3.78
N LYS A 182 17.21 3.89 -4.35
CA LYS A 182 17.54 4.24 -5.73
C LYS A 182 19.05 4.41 -5.95
N ILE A 183 19.78 4.87 -4.93
CA ILE A 183 21.25 4.97 -4.94
C ILE A 183 21.89 3.58 -4.87
N GLU A 184 21.47 2.76 -3.91
CA GLU A 184 22.03 1.42 -3.66
C GLU A 184 21.70 0.42 -4.78
N HIS A 185 20.59 0.64 -5.48
CA HIS A 185 20.09 -0.21 -6.55
C HIS A 185 19.86 0.60 -7.83
N PRO A 186 20.94 1.04 -8.51
CA PRO A 186 20.81 1.80 -9.75
C PRO A 186 20.10 0.98 -10.84
N GLU A 187 20.04 -0.35 -10.76
CA GLU A 187 19.27 -1.20 -11.67
C GLU A 187 17.74 -1.01 -11.57
N ASP A 188 17.24 -0.50 -10.45
CA ASP A 188 15.83 -0.16 -10.29
C ASP A 188 15.55 1.14 -11.06
N PHE A 189 14.67 1.12 -12.07
CA PHE A 189 14.38 2.31 -12.88
C PHE A 189 13.67 3.40 -12.07
N VAL A 190 12.71 2.99 -11.27
CA VAL A 190 11.91 3.82 -10.36
C VAL A 190 11.72 3.06 -9.06
N VAL A 191 11.69 3.77 -7.94
CA VAL A 191 11.35 3.21 -6.62
C VAL A 191 10.06 3.85 -6.14
N ALA A 192 9.04 3.04 -5.84
CA ALA A 192 7.78 3.54 -5.32
C ALA A 192 7.73 3.51 -3.79
N GLY A 193 7.06 4.49 -3.21
CA GLY A 193 6.74 4.50 -1.79
C GLY A 193 5.71 3.45 -1.43
N ASN A 194 5.69 3.09 -0.15
CA ASN A 194 4.62 2.30 0.43
C ASN A 194 3.43 3.22 0.75
N ILE A 195 2.50 3.34 -0.19
CA ILE A 195 1.39 4.28 -0.13
C ILE A 195 0.17 3.61 0.51
N ILE A 196 -0.38 4.21 1.56
CA ILE A 196 -1.66 3.81 2.14
C ILE A 196 -2.78 4.16 1.17
N ASN A 197 -3.79 3.30 1.07
CA ASN A 197 -4.89 3.42 0.11
C ASN A 197 -4.43 3.32 -1.37
N ASN A 198 -3.31 2.63 -1.61
CA ASN A 198 -2.91 2.18 -2.94
C ASN A 198 -3.45 0.76 -3.20
N PRO A 199 -4.10 0.48 -4.34
CA PRO A 199 -4.85 -0.77 -4.53
C PRO A 199 -4.09 -2.08 -4.25
N PRO A 200 -2.92 -2.37 -4.88
CA PRO A 200 -2.15 -3.57 -4.55
C PRO A 200 -1.57 -3.54 -3.12
N LEU A 201 -1.13 -2.38 -2.63
CA LEU A 201 -0.51 -2.28 -1.31
C LEU A 201 -1.52 -2.45 -0.17
N GLY A 202 -2.77 -2.02 -0.35
CA GLY A 202 -3.82 -2.22 0.65
C GLY A 202 -4.07 -3.69 0.94
N PHE A 203 -4.03 -4.53 -0.10
CA PHE A 203 -4.08 -5.99 0.07
C PHE A 203 -2.90 -6.51 0.90
N ILE A 204 -1.69 -5.99 0.66
CA ILE A 204 -0.50 -6.36 1.43
C ILE A 204 -0.63 -5.92 2.90
N HIS A 205 -1.01 -4.67 3.15
CA HIS A 205 -1.23 -4.14 4.51
C HIS A 205 -2.26 -4.97 5.29
N PHE A 206 -3.34 -5.38 4.63
CA PHE A 206 -4.33 -6.27 5.22
C PHE A 206 -3.73 -7.62 5.64
N ARG A 207 -2.95 -8.25 4.76
CA ARG A 207 -2.30 -9.54 5.03
C ARG A 207 -1.18 -9.47 6.06
N MET A 208 -0.60 -8.29 6.25
CA MET A 208 0.40 -8.01 7.28
C MET A 208 -0.20 -7.67 8.64
N GLY A 209 -1.53 -7.60 8.77
CA GLY A 209 -2.20 -7.29 10.04
C GLY A 209 -2.21 -5.79 10.38
N ALA A 210 -1.97 -4.91 9.41
CA ALA A 210 -1.96 -3.46 9.64
C ALA A 210 -3.37 -2.83 9.61
N LEU A 211 -4.39 -3.56 9.18
CA LEU A 211 -5.76 -3.06 9.10
C LEU A 211 -6.64 -3.62 10.23
N HIS A 212 -7.44 -2.75 10.82
CA HIS A 212 -8.30 -3.03 11.97
C HIS A 212 -9.77 -2.96 11.58
N PRO A 213 -10.69 -3.65 12.29
CA PRO A 213 -12.10 -3.58 11.98
C PRO A 213 -12.70 -2.23 12.38
N TYR A 214 -13.25 -1.54 11.39
CA TYR A 214 -14.01 -0.31 11.56
C TYR A 214 -15.34 -0.41 10.83
N PHE A 215 -16.37 0.20 11.40
CA PHE A 215 -17.67 0.39 10.76
C PHE A 215 -18.08 1.86 10.83
N PRO A 216 -18.88 2.34 9.86
CA PRO A 216 -19.39 3.69 9.94
C PRO A 216 -20.30 3.84 11.15
N GLU A 217 -20.33 5.05 11.71
CA GLU A 217 -21.22 5.38 12.81
C GLU A 217 -22.68 5.05 12.46
N PRO A 218 -23.42 4.32 13.33
CA PRO A 218 -24.79 3.94 13.05
C PRO A 218 -25.76 5.13 13.13
N LYS A 219 -25.35 6.23 13.77
CA LYS A 219 -26.14 7.44 13.99
C LYS A 219 -25.23 8.65 13.88
N GLN A 220 -25.78 9.81 13.53
CA GLN A 220 -25.04 11.06 13.53
C GLN A 220 -24.43 11.32 14.93
N PRO A 221 -23.12 11.61 15.03
CA PRO A 221 -22.47 11.81 16.31
C PRO A 221 -23.02 13.07 17.00
N SER A 222 -23.27 12.98 18.30
CA SER A 222 -23.74 14.11 19.13
C SER A 222 -22.63 14.79 19.93
N TYR A 223 -21.37 14.32 19.85
CA TYR A 223 -20.39 14.52 20.92
C TYR A 223 -18.94 14.85 20.51
N ILE A 224 -18.62 15.11 19.24
CA ILE A 224 -17.29 15.66 18.92
C ILE A 224 -17.26 17.12 19.38
N THR A 225 -16.79 17.33 20.61
CA THR A 225 -16.76 18.64 21.29
C THR A 225 -15.52 19.46 20.95
N ASN A 226 -14.46 18.82 20.44
CA ASN A 226 -13.22 19.48 20.04
C ASN A 226 -12.63 18.87 18.75
N GLY A 227 -12.48 19.69 17.71
CA GLY A 227 -11.98 19.25 16.41
C GLY A 227 -10.53 18.74 16.41
N THR A 228 -9.74 19.04 17.45
CA THR A 228 -8.35 18.56 17.56
C THR A 228 -8.21 17.07 17.82
N ASP A 229 -9.28 16.39 18.25
CA ASP A 229 -9.27 14.95 18.54
C ASP A 229 -9.85 14.11 17.39
N ASN A 230 -10.23 14.73 16.26
CA ASN A 230 -10.76 14.03 15.08
C ASN A 230 -9.79 13.01 14.49
N TRP A 231 -8.48 13.21 14.67
CA TRP A 231 -7.48 12.29 14.13
C TRP A 231 -7.18 11.11 15.07
N LYS A 232 -7.72 11.08 16.30
CA LYS A 232 -7.44 10.06 17.32
C LYS A 232 -8.59 9.08 17.48
N PRO A 233 -8.55 7.88 16.85
CA PRO A 233 -9.62 6.90 16.99
C PRO A 233 -9.91 6.52 18.45
N SER A 234 -8.91 6.55 19.34
CA SER A 234 -9.09 6.25 20.78
C SER A 234 -10.11 7.16 21.48
N ARG A 235 -10.41 8.34 20.91
CA ARG A 235 -11.33 9.33 21.47
C ARG A 235 -12.75 9.24 20.93
N HIS A 236 -13.01 8.42 19.91
CA HIS A 236 -14.31 8.36 19.24
C HIS A 236 -15.28 7.35 19.87
N GLY A 237 -14.78 6.51 20.78
CA GLY A 237 -15.51 5.37 21.33
C GLY A 237 -15.48 4.16 20.41
N PHE A 238 -15.99 3.03 20.89
CA PHE A 238 -16.09 1.81 20.10
C PHE A 238 -17.43 1.73 19.37
N TRP A 239 -17.42 1.04 18.23
CA TRP A 239 -18.62 0.71 17.51
C TRP A 239 -19.48 -0.26 18.33
N ASP A 240 -20.74 0.09 18.54
CA ASP A 240 -21.74 -0.73 19.23
C ASP A 240 -22.85 -1.12 18.24
N GLY A 241 -23.03 -2.42 18.04
CA GLY A 241 -24.02 -2.98 17.14
C GLY A 241 -23.99 -4.51 17.08
N PRO A 242 -24.84 -5.11 16.22
CA PRO A 242 -25.00 -6.57 16.17
C PRO A 242 -23.72 -7.31 15.77
N LYS A 243 -23.43 -8.45 16.41
CA LYS A 243 -22.24 -9.28 16.14
C LYS A 243 -22.17 -9.86 14.72
N ASN A 244 -23.30 -9.91 14.01
CA ASN A 244 -23.40 -10.39 12.64
C ASN A 244 -23.55 -9.24 11.62
N PHE A 245 -23.25 -8.01 12.04
CA PHE A 245 -23.34 -6.84 11.17
C PHE A 245 -22.27 -6.89 10.08
N THR A 246 -22.70 -6.70 8.84
CA THR A 246 -21.81 -6.57 7.69
C THR A 246 -22.06 -5.24 7.00
N TRP A 247 -20.99 -4.60 6.53
CA TRP A 247 -21.12 -3.41 5.69
C TRP A 247 -20.99 -3.80 4.23
N ASP A 248 -22.04 -3.49 3.46
CA ASP A 248 -22.00 -3.64 2.01
C ASP A 248 -21.16 -2.50 1.39
N VAL A 249 -20.09 -2.88 0.70
CA VAL A 249 -19.14 -1.96 0.06
C VAL A 249 -19.77 -1.10 -1.04
N GLU A 250 -20.92 -1.53 -1.58
CA GLU A 250 -21.69 -0.79 -2.58
C GLU A 250 -22.54 0.35 -1.99
N LYS A 251 -22.70 0.39 -0.66
CA LYS A 251 -23.48 1.46 -0.02
C LYS A 251 -22.82 2.82 -0.22
N PRO A 252 -23.60 3.86 -0.57
CA PRO A 252 -23.10 5.22 -0.58
C PRO A 252 -22.67 5.65 0.84
N PRO A 253 -21.82 6.68 0.95
CA PRO A 253 -21.53 7.29 2.25
C PRO A 253 -22.80 7.79 2.93
N PRO A 254 -22.87 7.77 4.27
CA PRO A 254 -23.94 8.43 5.01
C PRO A 254 -24.16 9.87 4.52
N VAL A 255 -25.43 10.27 4.41
CA VAL A 255 -25.83 11.56 3.82
C VAL A 255 -25.48 12.78 4.69
N TRP A 256 -25.19 12.58 5.97
CA TRP A 256 -24.81 13.67 6.86
C TRP A 256 -23.30 13.98 6.75
N PRO A 257 -22.92 15.25 6.93
CA PRO A 257 -21.52 15.65 6.87
C PRO A 257 -20.73 15.07 8.04
N HIS A 258 -19.42 14.90 7.83
CA HIS A 258 -18.46 14.48 8.87
C HIS A 258 -18.79 13.14 9.56
N HIS A 259 -19.37 12.16 8.83
CA HIS A 259 -19.59 10.84 9.40
C HIS A 259 -18.26 10.15 9.76
N GLY A 260 -18.18 9.60 10.97
CA GLY A 260 -17.03 8.88 11.47
C GLY A 260 -17.06 7.38 11.13
N TRP A 261 -15.93 6.72 11.35
CA TRP A 261 -15.84 5.26 11.43
C TRP A 261 -15.32 4.89 12.80
N LEU A 262 -16.05 4.04 13.51
CA LEU A 262 -15.75 3.63 14.87
C LEU A 262 -15.01 2.30 14.88
N ARG A 263 -14.01 2.18 15.76
CA ARG A 263 -13.25 0.96 15.99
C ARG A 263 -14.17 -0.10 16.58
N VAL A 264 -14.18 -1.31 16.02
CA VAL A 264 -14.89 -2.46 16.60
C VAL A 264 -14.00 -3.12 17.65
N GLN A 265 -14.50 -3.57 18.80
CA GLN A 265 -13.61 -4.20 19.82
C GLN A 265 -13.14 -5.60 19.44
N ASP A 266 -13.97 -6.37 18.74
CA ASP A 266 -13.67 -7.74 18.34
C ASP A 266 -12.92 -7.76 17.00
N ASP A 267 -11.62 -8.03 17.05
CA ASP A 267 -10.76 -8.12 15.85
C ASP A 267 -11.19 -9.23 14.88
N ALA A 268 -11.88 -10.27 15.34
CA ALA A 268 -12.41 -11.32 14.48
C ALA A 268 -13.49 -10.79 13.51
N MET A 269 -14.10 -9.65 13.81
CA MET A 269 -15.07 -9.00 12.92
C MET A 269 -14.44 -8.38 11.68
N ILE A 270 -13.11 -8.37 11.54
CA ILE A 270 -12.42 -7.88 10.33
C ILE A 270 -12.96 -8.50 9.04
N TYR A 271 -13.36 -9.77 9.05
CA TYR A 271 -13.94 -10.46 7.89
C TYR A 271 -15.34 -9.96 7.49
N GLN A 272 -15.99 -9.20 8.36
CA GLN A 272 -17.31 -8.58 8.16
C GLN A 272 -17.21 -7.14 7.63
N THR A 273 -16.00 -6.59 7.57
CA THR A 273 -15.72 -5.19 7.19
C THR A 273 -15.34 -5.05 5.72
N PRO A 274 -15.41 -3.82 5.14
CA PRO A 274 -15.05 -3.55 3.75
C PRO A 274 -13.68 -4.10 3.31
N VAL A 275 -12.64 -3.99 4.15
CA VAL A 275 -11.28 -4.42 3.78
C VAL A 275 -11.18 -5.93 3.56
N ALA A 276 -12.12 -6.73 4.04
CA ALA A 276 -12.18 -8.17 3.73
C ALA A 276 -12.41 -8.44 2.23
N LYS A 277 -12.84 -7.42 1.45
CA LYS A 277 -13.03 -7.48 0.00
C LYS A 277 -11.81 -7.02 -0.80
N LEU A 278 -10.72 -6.65 -0.13
CA LEU A 278 -9.46 -6.28 -0.80
C LEU A 278 -8.95 -7.44 -1.66
N LYS A 279 -8.52 -7.11 -2.87
CA LYS A 279 -7.87 -8.00 -3.82
C LYS A 279 -6.53 -7.41 -4.24
N TYR A 280 -5.60 -8.28 -4.62
CA TYR A 280 -4.36 -7.87 -5.25
C TYR A 280 -4.61 -7.51 -6.72
N GLU A 281 -5.10 -6.30 -6.96
CA GLU A 281 -5.42 -5.77 -8.28
C GLU A 281 -5.27 -4.24 -8.30
N VAL A 282 -4.95 -3.69 -9.47
CA VAL A 282 -4.79 -2.23 -9.66
C VAL A 282 -6.15 -1.56 -9.88
N TRP A 283 -7.00 -2.21 -10.66
CA TRP A 283 -8.30 -1.70 -11.08
C TRP A 283 -9.40 -2.58 -10.51
N GLY A 284 -9.99 -2.15 -9.40
CA GLY A 284 -11.11 -2.88 -8.82
C GLY A 284 -11.57 -2.33 -7.49
N THR A 285 -11.98 -3.21 -6.58
CA THR A 285 -12.73 -2.80 -5.38
C THR A 285 -11.90 -1.88 -4.50
N SER A 286 -10.62 -2.20 -4.31
CA SER A 286 -9.65 -1.40 -3.56
C SER A 286 -9.45 0.01 -4.14
N TYR A 287 -9.70 0.20 -5.44
CA TYR A 287 -9.57 1.50 -6.12
C TYR A 287 -10.87 2.32 -6.07
N GLN A 288 -12.03 1.66 -6.15
CA GLN A 288 -13.31 2.33 -6.37
C GLN A 288 -14.11 2.61 -5.09
N LYS A 289 -13.90 1.81 -4.03
CA LYS A 289 -14.80 1.83 -2.86
C LYS A 289 -14.28 2.73 -1.77
N TRP A 290 -15.02 3.81 -1.52
CA TRP A 290 -14.74 4.80 -0.48
C TRP A 290 -14.68 4.18 0.93
N SER A 291 -15.48 3.14 1.19
CA SER A 291 -15.57 2.47 2.49
C SER A 291 -14.29 1.70 2.84
N ILE A 292 -13.64 1.11 1.83
CA ILE A 292 -12.32 0.49 1.99
C ILE A 292 -11.28 1.57 2.30
N ALA A 293 -11.27 2.66 1.53
CA ALA A 293 -10.36 3.77 1.75
C ALA A 293 -10.53 4.33 3.17
N ALA A 294 -11.76 4.57 3.62
CA ALA A 294 -12.05 5.05 4.98
C ALA A 294 -11.42 4.13 6.04
N GLN A 295 -11.72 2.83 5.99
CA GLN A 295 -11.19 1.87 6.95
C GLN A 295 -9.64 1.80 6.94
N MET A 296 -9.01 1.88 5.77
CA MET A 296 -7.55 1.93 5.66
C MET A 296 -6.95 3.16 6.36
N HIS A 297 -7.58 4.33 6.20
CA HIS A 297 -7.12 5.56 6.85
C HIS A 297 -7.36 5.54 8.36
N TYR A 298 -8.51 5.06 8.85
CA TYR A 298 -8.74 4.93 10.29
C TYR A 298 -7.77 3.93 10.94
N SER A 299 -7.47 2.83 10.26
CA SER A 299 -6.44 1.88 10.72
C SER A 299 -5.05 2.55 10.78
N LEU A 300 -4.71 3.37 9.79
CA LEU A 300 -3.46 4.14 9.81
C LEU A 300 -3.42 5.11 11.01
N LEU A 301 -4.50 5.85 11.26
CA LEU A 301 -4.58 6.79 12.38
C LEU A 301 -4.40 6.09 13.73
N GLU A 302 -5.05 4.94 13.93
CA GLU A 302 -4.86 4.09 15.12
C GLU A 302 -3.41 3.62 15.26
N ASN A 303 -2.80 3.18 14.17
CA ASN A 303 -1.41 2.72 14.21
C ASN A 303 -0.40 3.87 14.43
N ILE A 304 -0.69 5.08 13.95
CA ILE A 304 0.09 6.29 14.29
C ILE A 304 -0.04 6.60 15.78
N GLU A 305 -1.28 6.60 16.30
CA GLU A 305 -1.55 6.88 17.72
C GLU A 305 -0.84 5.88 18.65
N ASN A 306 -0.74 4.61 18.22
CA ASN A 306 -0.17 3.52 19.00
C ASN A 306 1.33 3.26 18.75
N ASP A 307 2.04 4.10 18.00
CA ASP A 307 3.47 3.88 17.64
C ASP A 307 3.69 2.50 16.93
N ALA A 308 2.71 2.06 16.15
CA ALA A 308 2.62 0.73 15.52
C ALA A 308 2.79 0.78 13.99
N LEU A 309 3.51 1.79 13.48
CA LEU A 309 3.76 1.93 12.04
C LEU A 309 4.64 0.81 11.48
N ASP A 310 5.29 0.00 12.32
CA ASP A 310 6.07 -1.17 11.89
C ASP A 310 5.23 -2.25 11.22
N LEU A 311 3.91 -2.27 11.44
CA LEU A 311 2.97 -3.15 10.75
C LEU A 311 2.89 -2.86 9.24
N TYR A 312 3.21 -1.64 8.81
CA TYR A 312 3.29 -1.28 7.40
C TYR A 312 4.68 -1.50 6.79
N LYS A 313 5.68 -1.95 7.57
CA LYS A 313 7.08 -2.04 7.14
C LYS A 313 7.43 -3.44 6.64
N PHE A 314 7.78 -3.54 5.36
CA PHE A 314 8.25 -4.72 4.61
C PHE A 314 9.43 -4.33 3.72
N GLU A 315 10.39 -5.23 3.49
CA GLU A 315 11.68 -4.83 2.90
C GLU A 315 11.61 -4.27 1.49
N THR A 316 11.01 -5.00 0.56
CA THR A 316 10.83 -4.62 -0.84
C THR A 316 9.76 -5.51 -1.43
N TRP A 317 8.84 -4.91 -2.19
CA TRP A 317 7.81 -5.57 -2.96
C TRP A 317 8.02 -5.25 -4.44
N THR A 318 8.64 -6.17 -5.18
CA THR A 318 8.90 -6.00 -6.62
C THR A 318 7.67 -6.41 -7.41
N LEU A 319 7.17 -5.50 -8.26
CA LEU A 319 5.91 -5.69 -8.98
C LEU A 319 6.05 -6.49 -10.29
N TYR A 320 7.27 -6.75 -10.77
CA TYR A 320 7.56 -7.59 -11.94
C TYR A 320 6.72 -7.29 -13.22
N GLY A 321 6.22 -6.06 -13.36
CA GLY A 321 5.39 -5.66 -14.51
C GLY A 321 3.93 -5.41 -14.19
N ASP A 322 3.54 -5.60 -12.93
CA ASP A 322 2.30 -5.05 -12.42
C ASP A 322 2.43 -3.53 -12.27
N ARG A 323 1.33 -2.85 -12.55
CA ARG A 323 1.22 -1.40 -12.44
C ARG A 323 1.07 -0.99 -10.97
N ILE A 324 1.72 0.09 -10.57
CA ILE A 324 1.50 0.77 -9.29
C ILE A 324 1.38 2.26 -9.53
N ARG A 325 0.59 2.92 -8.70
CA ARG A 325 0.46 4.37 -8.73
C ARG A 325 1.75 5.08 -8.41
N ILE A 326 2.04 6.14 -9.17
CA ILE A 326 3.25 6.95 -9.06
C ILE A 326 3.09 8.17 -8.14
N ASN A 327 2.10 8.20 -7.24
CA ASN A 327 1.83 9.38 -6.40
C ASN A 327 3.00 9.73 -5.47
N PHE A 328 3.87 8.77 -5.14
CA PHE A 328 5.07 9.00 -4.34
C PHE A 328 6.19 8.08 -4.83
N ILE A 329 7.10 8.59 -5.65
CA ILE A 329 8.19 7.80 -6.27
C ILE A 329 9.52 8.54 -6.24
N CYS A 330 10.61 7.79 -6.31
CA CYS A 330 11.95 8.32 -6.53
C CYS A 330 12.50 7.83 -7.87
N ILE A 331 13.07 8.75 -8.64
CA ILE A 331 13.74 8.52 -9.91
C ILE A 331 15.10 9.21 -9.93
N TYR A 332 15.97 8.79 -10.84
CA TYR A 332 17.18 9.53 -11.19
C TYR A 332 16.96 10.29 -12.48
N ALA A 333 17.30 11.58 -12.52
CA ALA A 333 16.93 12.46 -13.63
C ALA A 333 17.45 11.97 -14.99
N ASN A 334 18.68 11.47 -15.04
CA ASN A 334 19.26 10.99 -16.30
C ASN A 334 18.48 9.81 -16.86
N ASP A 335 17.97 8.91 -16.01
CA ASP A 335 17.19 7.74 -16.46
C ASP A 335 15.94 8.16 -17.26
N ILE A 336 15.32 9.27 -16.87
CA ILE A 336 14.15 9.85 -17.57
C ILE A 336 14.57 10.64 -18.80
N LEU A 337 15.57 11.51 -18.67
CA LEU A 337 16.00 12.39 -19.76
C LEU A 337 16.65 11.62 -20.92
N ASP A 338 17.35 10.52 -20.64
CA ASP A 338 17.93 9.65 -21.66
C ASP A 338 16.87 8.83 -22.41
N ALA A 339 15.67 8.69 -21.82
CA ALA A 339 14.51 8.10 -22.46
C ALA A 339 13.74 9.08 -23.35
N ASP A 340 14.19 10.34 -23.44
CA ASP A 340 13.64 11.41 -24.27
C ASP A 340 12.11 11.59 -24.11
N PRO A 341 11.67 12.24 -23.02
CA PRO A 341 10.24 12.39 -22.71
C PRO A 341 9.40 13.04 -23.81
N GLU A 342 10.00 13.90 -24.64
CA GLU A 342 9.32 14.57 -25.77
C GLU A 342 8.80 13.58 -26.81
N HIS A 343 9.49 12.45 -26.96
CA HIS A 343 9.20 11.42 -27.95
C HIS A 343 8.52 10.18 -27.35
N TRP A 344 7.99 10.29 -26.12
CA TRP A 344 7.17 9.23 -25.55
C TRP A 344 5.89 9.03 -26.40
N PRO A 345 5.38 7.77 -26.51
CA PRO A 345 4.17 7.51 -27.26
C PRO A 345 2.99 8.33 -26.74
N LYS A 346 2.32 9.07 -27.63
CA LYS A 346 1.23 9.99 -27.28
C LYS A 346 -0.01 9.32 -26.64
N ASN A 347 -0.12 8.00 -26.76
CA ASN A 347 -1.19 7.19 -26.18
C ASN A 347 -0.79 6.56 -24.82
N ARG A 348 0.35 6.93 -24.26
CA ARG A 348 0.85 6.41 -22.99
C ARG A 348 0.99 7.56 -21.99
N GLY A 349 0.44 7.37 -20.80
CA GLY A 349 0.67 8.29 -19.69
C GLY A 349 2.05 8.09 -19.08
N ASP A 350 2.49 9.05 -18.28
CA ASP A 350 3.77 8.97 -17.57
C ASP A 350 3.83 7.78 -16.59
N GLU A 351 2.71 7.47 -15.92
CA GLU A 351 2.61 6.30 -15.04
C GLU A 351 2.90 4.99 -15.81
N ASP A 352 2.35 4.85 -17.01
CA ASP A 352 2.58 3.67 -17.84
C ASP A 352 4.02 3.63 -18.37
N MET A 353 4.55 4.77 -18.79
CA MET A 353 5.94 4.88 -19.27
C MET A 353 6.95 4.53 -18.17
N ILE A 354 6.80 5.13 -16.99
CA ILE A 354 7.79 5.04 -15.91
C ILE A 354 7.73 3.68 -15.20
N VAL A 355 6.54 3.10 -15.05
CA VAL A 355 6.36 1.85 -14.27
C VAL A 355 6.45 0.61 -15.15
N LEU A 356 6.02 0.69 -16.41
CA LEU A 356 5.90 -0.47 -17.30
C LEU A 356 6.89 -0.41 -18.46
N ASP A 357 6.78 0.59 -19.32
CA ASP A 357 7.41 0.56 -20.65
C ASP A 357 8.92 0.79 -20.61
N LEU A 358 9.38 1.82 -19.90
CA LEU A 358 10.80 2.15 -19.80
C LEU A 358 11.59 1.09 -19.03
N PRO A 359 11.11 0.59 -17.87
CA PRO A 359 11.77 -0.54 -17.20
C PRO A 359 11.90 -1.77 -18.11
N GLU A 360 10.86 -2.09 -18.89
CA GLU A 360 10.90 -3.23 -19.83
C GLU A 360 11.88 -3.00 -20.98
N LYS A 361 11.78 -1.85 -21.66
CA LYS A 361 12.64 -1.47 -22.78
C LYS A 361 14.12 -1.46 -22.39
N LEU A 362 14.43 -1.00 -21.19
CA LEU A 362 15.79 -0.89 -20.67
C LEU A 362 16.27 -2.16 -19.95
N ARG A 363 15.45 -3.21 -19.86
CA ARG A 363 15.73 -4.46 -19.13
C ARG A 363 16.14 -4.22 -17.67
N ARG A 364 15.46 -3.27 -17.03
CA ARG A 364 15.66 -2.87 -15.62
C ARG A 364 14.56 -3.45 -14.74
N ARG A 365 14.80 -3.51 -13.43
CA ARG A 365 13.79 -4.04 -12.50
C ARG A 365 12.54 -3.15 -12.52
N LYS A 366 11.38 -3.78 -12.65
CA LYS A 366 10.07 -3.12 -12.73
C LYS A 366 9.59 -2.73 -11.33
N CYS A 367 9.79 -1.46 -11.00
CA CYS A 367 9.24 -0.72 -9.85
C CYS A 367 9.13 -1.52 -8.54
N PRO A 368 10.22 -1.70 -7.78
CA PRO A 368 10.11 -2.12 -6.39
C PRO A 368 9.38 -1.04 -5.57
N SER A 369 8.30 -1.44 -4.90
CA SER A 369 7.74 -0.68 -3.78
C SER A 369 8.54 -1.00 -2.53
N ARG A 370 9.01 0.03 -1.83
CA ARG A 370 9.76 -0.15 -0.59
C ARG A 370 8.98 0.49 0.55
N SER A 371 8.64 -0.30 1.56
CA SER A 371 8.68 0.23 2.92
C SER A 371 9.99 -0.21 3.56
N PHE A 372 10.29 0.37 4.69
CA PHE A 372 11.48 0.13 5.49
C PHE A 372 11.95 -1.33 5.50
N SER A 373 13.24 -1.56 5.28
CA SER A 373 13.89 -2.85 5.48
C SER A 373 14.74 -2.87 6.75
N ILE A 374 14.72 -4.03 7.38
CA ILE A 374 15.47 -4.46 8.55
C ILE A 374 16.92 -4.70 8.09
N CYS A 375 17.90 -4.12 8.78
CA CYS A 375 19.27 -4.62 8.66
C CYS A 375 19.33 -6.02 9.26
N THR A 376 19.53 -7.05 8.43
CA THR A 376 20.13 -8.29 8.92
C THR A 376 21.62 -8.03 9.17
N PRO A 377 22.18 -8.40 10.34
CA PRO A 377 23.60 -8.27 10.57
C PRO A 377 24.35 -9.27 9.67
N LYS A 378 25.38 -8.80 8.95
CA LYS A 378 26.43 -9.67 8.42
C LYS A 378 27.01 -10.44 9.61
N ARG A 379 26.82 -11.77 9.63
CA ARG A 379 27.69 -12.66 10.41
C ARG A 379 29.06 -12.60 9.75
N SER A 380 30.03 -12.01 10.47
CA SER A 380 31.45 -12.29 10.29
C SER A 380 31.76 -13.70 10.71
#